data_AF-A0A2D8PEJ9-F1
#
_entry.id   AF-A0A2D8PEJ9-F1
#
_cell.length_a   1.000
_cell.length_b   1.000
_cell.length_c   1.000
_cell.angle_alpha   90.00
_cell.angle_beta   90.00
_cell.angle_gamma   90.00
#
_symmetry.space_group_name_H-M   'P 1'
#
loop_
_entity.id
_entity.type
_entity.pdbx_description
1 polymer ?
#
loop_
_entity_poly.entity_id
_entity_poly.type
_entity_poly.pdbx_seq_one_letter_code
_entity_poly.pdbx_strand_id
1 'polypeptide(L)'
;MTPTTPNRRRLLSMLAASPIVMTGVGVFPRDLRAQAEGAGLISPNVCMVMPETTAGPFYFDPDLERRDITEDRTGEALDLAIQVVDAECAPVTGARVDVWHCDALGNYSGYARQGSDGANDTSGETFLRGTQMADARGVARFSTIYPGWYRGRATHIHYLIHLDERTVLTSQVFFPDALSNYLYMAVEPYSTRDAARDTSNRQDRIARSVGAGGFAAVREQSKGYEAQIVVGIDAG
;
A
#
# COMPACT_ATOMS: atom_id res chain seq x y z
N MET A 1 -12.97 18.75 -38.42
CA MET A 1 -12.28 19.08 -37.16
C MET A 1 -12.04 17.79 -36.40
N THR A 2 -10.84 17.24 -36.51
CA THR A 2 -10.41 16.01 -35.81
C THR A 2 -9.82 16.38 -34.45
N PRO A 3 -10.26 15.79 -33.33
CA PRO A 3 -9.69 16.07 -32.02
C PRO A 3 -8.32 15.40 -31.90
N THR A 4 -7.29 16.20 -31.69
CA THR A 4 -5.92 15.76 -31.42
C THR A 4 -5.81 15.21 -30.00
N THR A 5 -5.43 13.94 -29.87
CA THR A 5 -5.03 13.29 -28.62
C THR A 5 -3.77 13.97 -28.06
N PRO A 6 -3.71 14.34 -26.76
CA PRO A 6 -2.49 14.92 -26.17
C PRO A 6 -1.41 13.83 -26.00
N ASN A 7 -0.26 14.06 -26.61
CA ASN A 7 0.92 13.19 -26.50
C ASN A 7 1.56 13.32 -25.09
N ARG A 8 1.81 12.17 -24.44
CA ARG A 8 2.47 11.97 -23.12
C ARG A 8 3.78 12.76 -22.93
N ARG A 9 4.40 13.27 -24.00
CA ARG A 9 5.66 14.04 -23.96
C ARG A 9 5.56 15.56 -23.76
N ARG A 10 4.35 16.15 -23.65
CA ARG A 10 4.20 17.62 -23.46
C ARG A 10 3.94 18.10 -22.03
N LEU A 11 3.98 17.22 -21.03
CA LEU A 11 3.79 17.57 -19.62
C LEU A 11 5.10 17.94 -18.88
N LEU A 12 6.25 17.91 -19.56
CA LEU A 12 7.57 18.12 -18.93
C LEU A 12 8.25 19.47 -19.25
N SER A 13 7.53 20.44 -19.81
CA SER A 13 8.13 21.73 -20.21
C SER A 13 7.51 22.98 -19.57
N MET A 14 6.90 22.87 -18.39
CA MET A 14 6.49 24.05 -17.60
C MET A 14 6.96 23.97 -16.14
N LEU A 15 8.27 24.07 -15.93
CA LEU A 15 8.84 24.47 -14.64
C LEU A 15 10.04 25.40 -14.90
N ALA A 16 9.76 26.68 -15.10
CA ALA A 16 10.76 27.73 -15.14
C ALA A 16 10.64 28.60 -13.87
N ALA A 17 11.73 28.66 -13.11
CA ALA A 17 12.13 29.66 -12.13
C ALA A 17 11.20 29.99 -10.93
N SER A 18 11.40 29.26 -9.82
CA SER A 18 11.33 29.79 -8.44
C SER A 18 12.09 28.85 -7.50
N PRO A 19 12.88 29.34 -6.52
CA PRO A 19 13.50 28.47 -5.52
C PRO A 19 12.43 28.11 -4.48
N ILE A 20 11.51 27.23 -4.87
CA ILE A 20 10.64 26.54 -3.91
C ILE A 20 11.48 25.39 -3.40
N VAL A 21 11.79 25.41 -2.09
CA VAL A 21 12.28 24.22 -1.38
C VAL A 21 11.22 23.13 -1.58
N MET A 22 11.51 22.20 -2.49
CA MET A 22 10.66 21.07 -2.84
C MET A 22 10.69 20.05 -1.69
N THR A 23 9.91 20.30 -0.64
CA THR A 23 9.50 19.24 0.30
C THR A 23 8.37 18.45 -0.33
N GLY A 24 8.72 17.59 -1.30
CA GLY A 24 7.76 16.71 -1.97
C GLY A 24 8.47 15.67 -2.83
N VAL A 25 8.25 14.39 -2.48
CA VAL A 25 8.59 13.17 -3.23
C VAL A 25 10.10 12.91 -3.43
N GLY A 26 10.67 12.07 -2.55
CA GLY A 26 11.71 11.11 -2.95
C GLY A 26 13.18 11.53 -2.96
N VAL A 27 13.57 12.69 -2.43
CA VAL A 27 14.98 13.03 -2.23
C VAL A 27 15.30 13.11 -0.75
N PHE A 28 15.58 11.95 -0.15
CA PHE A 28 16.14 11.91 1.20
C PHE A 28 17.60 12.38 1.17
N PRO A 29 18.05 13.14 2.18
CA PRO A 29 19.47 13.38 2.43
C PRO A 29 20.26 12.08 2.29
N ARG A 30 21.40 12.15 1.59
CA ARG A 30 22.26 10.97 1.38
C ARG A 30 22.62 10.29 2.71
N ASP A 31 22.78 11.08 3.76
CA ASP A 31 23.14 10.59 5.09
C ASP A 31 22.02 9.75 5.73
N LEU A 32 20.74 10.09 5.50
CA LEU A 32 19.62 9.27 5.98
C LEU A 32 19.49 7.97 5.18
N ARG A 33 19.80 8.00 3.88
CA ARG A 33 19.87 6.78 3.05
C ARG A 33 21.01 5.88 3.49
N ALA A 34 22.20 6.43 3.72
CA ALA A 34 23.36 5.68 4.15
C ALA A 34 23.16 5.07 5.55
N GLN A 35 22.52 5.79 6.48
CA GLN A 35 22.15 5.25 7.78
C GLN A 35 21.12 4.13 7.66
N ALA A 36 20.08 4.31 6.84
CA ALA A 36 19.08 3.28 6.57
C ALA A 36 19.71 2.03 5.94
N GLU A 37 20.56 2.19 4.93
CA GLU A 37 21.31 1.09 4.31
C GLU A 37 22.23 0.39 5.31
N GLY A 38 22.95 1.14 6.15
CA GLY A 38 23.79 0.60 7.22
C GLY A 38 23.01 -0.16 8.29
N ALA A 39 21.76 0.21 8.53
CA ALA A 39 20.82 -0.47 9.42
C ALA A 39 20.01 -1.57 8.70
N GLY A 40 20.24 -1.80 7.40
CA GLY A 40 19.53 -2.80 6.60
C GLY A 40 18.09 -2.45 6.26
N LEU A 41 17.66 -1.19 6.43
CA LEU A 41 16.31 -0.72 6.17
C LEU A 41 16.03 -0.56 4.67
N ILE A 42 14.85 -1.00 4.20
CA ILE A 42 14.43 -0.87 2.80
C ILE A 42 13.90 0.52 2.46
N SER A 43 13.57 1.33 3.47
CA SER A 43 13.11 2.71 3.29
C SER A 43 13.71 3.61 4.37
N PRO A 44 14.25 4.79 4.03
CA PRO A 44 14.94 5.66 4.98
C PRO A 44 14.02 6.42 5.93
N ASN A 45 12.71 6.20 5.85
CA ASN A 45 11.73 7.05 6.52
C ASN A 45 11.32 6.61 7.92
N VAL A 46 11.60 5.37 8.34
CA VAL A 46 10.91 4.86 9.53
C VAL A 46 11.71 3.77 10.21
N CYS A 47 12.19 4.08 11.42
CA CYS A 47 12.30 3.08 12.47
C CYS A 47 11.54 3.64 13.68
N MET A 48 10.24 3.35 13.70
CA MET A 48 9.33 3.75 14.75
C MET A 48 8.34 2.61 14.94
N VAL A 49 8.00 2.33 16.20
CA VAL A 49 6.92 1.39 16.52
C VAL A 49 5.63 1.92 15.89
N MET A 50 5.03 1.09 15.06
CA MET A 50 3.83 1.45 14.31
C MET A 50 2.60 1.37 15.22
N PRO A 51 1.71 2.36 15.16
CA PRO A 51 0.47 2.30 15.93
C PRO A 51 -0.44 1.19 15.39
N GLU A 52 -1.06 0.47 16.31
CA GLU A 52 -2.16 -0.45 16.01
C GLU A 52 -3.37 0.34 15.46
N THR A 53 -4.07 -0.22 14.48
CA THR A 53 -5.31 0.34 13.97
C THR A 53 -6.46 -0.66 14.08
N THR A 54 -7.00 -1.14 12.96
CA THR A 54 -8.11 -2.09 12.92
C THR A 54 -7.95 -3.00 11.72
N ALA A 55 -8.28 -4.28 11.93
CA ALA A 55 -8.44 -5.25 10.85
C ALA A 55 -9.65 -4.92 9.96
N GLY A 56 -10.54 -4.04 10.41
CA GLY A 56 -11.82 -3.82 9.75
C GLY A 56 -12.68 -5.09 9.71
N PRO A 57 -13.79 -5.06 8.97
CA PRO A 57 -14.73 -6.19 8.93
C PRO A 57 -14.30 -7.29 7.94
N PHE A 58 -13.22 -7.08 7.18
CA PHE A 58 -12.87 -7.89 6.01
C PHE A 58 -11.65 -8.81 6.21
N TYR A 59 -11.20 -9.00 7.44
CA TYR A 59 -10.16 -9.98 7.73
C TYR A 59 -10.75 -11.38 7.93
N PHE A 60 -10.13 -12.35 7.27
CA PHE A 60 -10.16 -13.76 7.62
C PHE A 60 -8.79 -14.34 7.25
N ASP A 61 -8.38 -15.38 7.96
CA ASP A 61 -7.16 -16.13 7.66
C ASP A 61 -7.50 -17.25 6.66
N PRO A 62 -7.04 -17.17 5.40
CA PRO A 62 -7.32 -18.19 4.42
C PRO A 62 -6.31 -19.35 4.44
N ASP A 63 -5.30 -19.32 5.32
CA ASP A 63 -4.17 -20.27 5.33
C ASP A 63 -3.46 -20.34 3.96
N LEU A 64 -3.13 -19.17 3.38
CA LEU A 64 -2.53 -19.03 2.05
C LEU A 64 -1.15 -18.39 2.09
N GLU A 65 -0.11 -19.20 2.22
CA GLU A 65 1.27 -18.74 1.99
C GLU A 65 1.56 -18.60 0.49
N ARG A 66 1.53 -17.36 -0.01
CA ARG A 66 1.78 -17.07 -1.43
C ARG A 66 2.28 -15.66 -1.67
N ARG A 67 3.19 -15.54 -2.63
CA ARG A 67 3.79 -14.26 -3.02
C ARG A 67 2.91 -13.46 -3.98
N ASP A 68 2.41 -14.10 -5.03
CA ASP A 68 1.46 -13.46 -5.93
C ASP A 68 0.05 -13.66 -5.37
N ILE A 69 -0.58 -12.57 -4.95
CA ILE A 69 -1.92 -12.55 -4.37
C ILE A 69 -2.97 -12.06 -5.38
N THR A 70 -2.58 -11.75 -6.61
CA THR A 70 -3.43 -11.10 -7.62
C THR A 70 -4.64 -11.95 -8.03
N GLU A 71 -4.42 -13.26 -8.17
CA GLU A 71 -5.37 -14.19 -8.79
C GLU A 71 -5.83 -13.68 -10.16
N ASP A 72 -7.13 -13.59 -10.40
CA ASP A 72 -7.77 -13.14 -11.64
C ASP A 72 -8.06 -11.62 -11.66
N ARG A 73 -7.59 -10.87 -10.66
CA ARG A 73 -7.90 -9.45 -10.53
C ARG A 73 -7.09 -8.60 -11.52
N THR A 74 -7.80 -7.70 -12.20
CA THR A 74 -7.22 -6.71 -13.10
C THR A 74 -6.94 -5.41 -12.35
N GLY A 75 -5.75 -4.84 -12.56
CA GLY A 75 -5.33 -3.56 -11.99
C GLY A 75 -3.89 -3.24 -12.34
N GLU A 76 -3.40 -2.10 -11.86
CA GLU A 76 -2.00 -1.71 -12.02
C GLU A 76 -1.12 -2.56 -11.11
N ALA A 77 -0.10 -3.21 -11.67
CA ALA A 77 0.75 -4.10 -10.89
C ALA A 77 1.49 -3.33 -9.79
N LEU A 78 1.58 -3.95 -8.62
CA LEU A 78 2.22 -3.41 -7.43
C LEU A 78 3.05 -4.50 -6.76
N ASP A 79 4.36 -4.30 -6.71
CA ASP A 79 5.23 -5.07 -5.82
C ASP A 79 5.26 -4.41 -4.44
N LEU A 80 4.76 -5.10 -3.42
CA LEU A 80 4.72 -4.64 -2.04
C LEU A 80 5.85 -5.30 -1.23
N ALA A 81 6.60 -4.49 -0.49
CA ALA A 81 7.58 -4.95 0.48
C ALA A 81 7.31 -4.34 1.86
N ILE A 82 7.08 -5.20 2.84
CA ILE A 82 6.95 -4.83 4.25
C ILE A 82 8.16 -5.37 4.97
N GLN A 83 8.98 -4.49 5.54
CA GLN A 83 10.07 -4.88 6.41
C GLN A 83 9.67 -4.76 7.86
N VAL A 84 9.75 -5.85 8.60
CA VAL A 84 9.49 -5.91 10.03
C VAL A 84 10.80 -5.72 10.79
N VAL A 85 10.81 -4.75 11.69
CA VAL A 85 11.94 -4.46 12.58
C VAL A 85 11.46 -4.32 14.03
N ASP A 86 12.34 -4.56 15.00
CA ASP A 86 12.06 -4.29 16.41
C ASP A 86 12.26 -2.81 16.78
N ALA A 87 12.16 -2.49 18.07
CA ALA A 87 12.32 -1.13 18.59
C ALA A 87 13.74 -0.56 18.39
N GLU A 88 14.74 -1.44 18.25
CA GLU A 88 16.13 -1.12 17.98
C GLU A 88 16.45 -1.08 16.47
N CYS A 89 15.43 -1.18 15.61
CA CYS A 89 15.53 -1.24 14.16
C CYS A 89 16.20 -2.50 13.61
N ALA A 90 16.35 -3.55 14.43
CA ALA A 90 16.91 -4.81 13.97
C ALA A 90 15.85 -5.62 13.21
N PRO A 91 16.19 -6.24 12.07
CA PRO A 91 15.24 -7.05 11.31
C PRO A 91 14.68 -8.24 12.09
N VAL A 92 13.37 -8.43 12.04
CA VAL A 92 12.69 -9.56 12.67
C VAL A 92 12.47 -10.67 11.63
N THR A 93 13.34 -11.67 11.65
CA THR A 93 13.28 -12.82 10.74
C THR A 93 12.14 -13.76 11.14
N GLY A 94 11.43 -14.32 10.15
CA GLY A 94 10.40 -15.33 10.38
C GLY A 94 9.06 -14.78 10.89
N ALA A 95 8.93 -13.47 11.07
CA ALA A 95 7.63 -12.85 11.34
C ALA A 95 6.66 -13.19 10.21
N ARG A 96 5.49 -13.71 10.56
CA ARG A 96 4.41 -13.96 9.61
C ARG A 96 3.72 -12.63 9.30
N VAL A 97 3.64 -12.27 8.03
CA VAL A 97 2.95 -11.07 7.57
C VAL A 97 1.76 -11.49 6.72
N ASP A 98 0.57 -11.12 7.16
CA ASP A 98 -0.66 -11.31 6.40
C ASP A 98 -1.06 -9.99 5.75
N VAL A 99 -1.47 -10.04 4.49
CA VAL A 99 -1.91 -8.89 3.71
C VAL A 99 -3.27 -9.14 3.11
N TRP A 100 -4.15 -8.13 3.14
CA TRP A 100 -5.39 -8.13 2.35
C TRP A 100 -5.78 -6.73 1.91
N HIS A 101 -6.42 -6.62 0.74
CA HIS A 101 -7.00 -5.36 0.28
C HIS A 101 -8.14 -5.55 -0.72
N CYS A 102 -8.84 -4.46 -1.02
CA CYS A 102 -9.86 -4.45 -2.06
C CYS A 102 -9.25 -4.46 -3.48
N ASP A 103 -10.00 -4.96 -4.44
CA ASP A 103 -9.69 -4.85 -5.86
C ASP A 103 -9.72 -3.39 -6.36
N ALA A 104 -9.41 -3.20 -7.64
CA ALA A 104 -9.40 -1.88 -8.27
C ALA A 104 -10.76 -1.15 -8.21
N LEU A 105 -11.87 -1.89 -8.06
CA LEU A 105 -13.23 -1.38 -7.98
C LEU A 105 -13.74 -1.21 -6.54
N GLY A 106 -12.94 -1.59 -5.54
CA GLY A 106 -13.24 -1.42 -4.13
C GLY A 106 -13.95 -2.60 -3.46
N ASN A 107 -13.92 -3.80 -4.05
CA ASN A 107 -14.49 -5.01 -3.45
C ASN A 107 -13.41 -5.87 -2.79
N TYR A 108 -13.71 -6.44 -1.63
CA TYR A 108 -12.87 -7.45 -0.96
C TYR A 108 -13.27 -8.86 -1.42
N SER A 109 -12.35 -9.82 -1.32
CA SER A 109 -12.67 -11.24 -1.47
C SER A 109 -13.31 -11.79 -0.21
N GLY A 110 -14.20 -12.78 -0.35
CA GLY A 110 -14.81 -13.54 0.75
C GLY A 110 -16.10 -12.96 1.34
N TYR A 111 -16.70 -11.93 0.70
CA TYR A 111 -17.87 -11.25 1.28
C TYR A 111 -18.96 -10.97 0.23
N ALA A 112 -20.21 -11.11 0.67
CA ALA A 112 -21.38 -10.73 -0.10
C ALA A 112 -21.74 -9.23 0.06
N ARG A 113 -22.61 -8.75 -0.82
CA ARG A 113 -23.29 -7.44 -0.76
C ARG A 113 -22.35 -6.24 -0.80
N GLN A 114 -21.33 -6.33 -1.64
CA GLN A 114 -20.34 -5.29 -1.87
C GLN A 114 -20.67 -4.44 -3.11
N GLY A 115 -19.86 -3.41 -3.36
CA GLY A 115 -20.10 -2.45 -4.44
C GLY A 115 -21.14 -1.39 -4.08
N SER A 116 -21.29 -0.40 -4.96
CA SER A 116 -22.17 0.75 -4.73
C SER A 116 -23.66 0.40 -4.70
N ASP A 117 -24.06 -0.67 -5.37
CA ASP A 117 -25.42 -1.21 -5.42
C ASP A 117 -25.65 -2.39 -4.47
N GLY A 118 -24.59 -2.86 -3.80
CA GLY A 118 -24.64 -4.02 -2.91
C GLY A 118 -24.91 -5.34 -3.63
N ALA A 119 -24.66 -5.41 -4.94
CA ALA A 119 -24.94 -6.60 -5.75
C ALA A 119 -23.74 -7.55 -5.87
N ASN A 120 -22.52 -7.08 -5.58
CA ASN A 120 -21.33 -7.91 -5.74
C ASN A 120 -21.23 -8.93 -4.61
N ASP A 121 -21.07 -10.20 -4.98
CA ASP A 121 -20.83 -11.31 -4.06
C ASP A 121 -19.54 -12.03 -4.45
N THR A 122 -18.57 -12.01 -3.54
CA THR A 122 -17.27 -12.67 -3.68
C THR A 122 -17.06 -13.74 -2.62
N SER A 123 -18.15 -14.24 -2.02
CA SER A 123 -18.10 -15.27 -0.99
C SER A 123 -17.36 -16.51 -1.48
N GLY A 124 -16.41 -17.00 -0.69
CA GLY A 124 -15.55 -18.13 -1.05
C GLY A 124 -14.34 -17.80 -1.92
N GLU A 125 -14.23 -16.57 -2.42
CA GLU A 125 -13.03 -16.11 -3.13
C GLU A 125 -11.94 -15.64 -2.16
N THR A 126 -10.68 -15.65 -2.61
CA THR A 126 -9.50 -15.31 -1.80
C THR A 126 -8.59 -14.26 -2.42
N PHE A 127 -8.94 -13.68 -3.57
CA PHE A 127 -8.08 -12.74 -4.29
C PHE A 127 -7.57 -11.60 -3.38
N LEU A 128 -6.37 -11.13 -3.67
CA LEU A 128 -5.71 -10.01 -3.00
C LEU A 128 -5.55 -10.23 -1.49
N ARG A 129 -5.38 -11.49 -1.09
CA ARG A 129 -5.01 -11.96 0.25
C ARG A 129 -3.80 -12.87 0.19
N GLY A 130 -2.92 -12.79 1.16
CA GLY A 130 -1.86 -13.78 1.29
C GLY A 130 -0.98 -13.56 2.50
N THR A 131 -0.22 -14.60 2.81
CA THR A 131 0.70 -14.68 3.93
C THR A 131 2.11 -14.88 3.39
N GLN A 132 3.08 -14.21 4.01
CA GLN A 132 4.49 -14.42 3.76
C GLN A 132 5.27 -14.37 5.07
N MET A 133 6.25 -15.27 5.20
CA MET A 133 7.26 -15.17 6.25
C MET A 133 8.32 -14.14 5.87
N ALA A 134 8.69 -13.28 6.82
CA ALA A 134 9.76 -12.32 6.68
C ALA A 134 11.12 -13.00 6.50
N ASP A 135 11.89 -12.58 5.49
CA ASP A 135 13.22 -13.12 5.20
C ASP A 135 14.27 -12.75 6.28
N ALA A 136 15.54 -13.14 6.09
CA ALA A 136 16.63 -12.81 7.01
C ALA A 136 16.91 -11.31 7.18
N ARG A 137 16.33 -10.46 6.32
CA ARG A 137 16.35 -8.99 6.42
C ARG A 137 15.01 -8.46 6.94
N GLY A 138 14.15 -9.32 7.49
CA GLY A 138 12.84 -8.97 8.00
C GLY A 138 11.82 -8.63 6.91
N VAL A 139 12.07 -8.96 5.64
CA VAL A 139 11.22 -8.50 4.53
C VAL A 139 10.24 -9.59 4.07
N ALA A 140 8.95 -9.27 4.15
CA ALA A 140 7.88 -10.00 3.46
C ALA A 140 7.54 -9.29 2.13
N ARG A 141 7.39 -10.06 1.04
CA ARG A 141 7.19 -9.53 -0.31
C ARG A 141 5.96 -10.12 -0.96
N PHE A 142 5.16 -9.26 -1.58
CA PHE A 142 3.95 -9.63 -2.32
C PHE A 142 3.96 -9.00 -3.70
N SER A 143 3.45 -9.72 -4.69
CA SER A 143 3.05 -9.18 -5.98
C SER A 143 1.53 -9.11 -6.01
N THR A 144 1.00 -7.93 -6.29
CA THR A 144 -0.44 -7.64 -6.23
C THR A 144 -0.80 -6.55 -7.25
N ILE A 145 -2.00 -5.98 -7.15
CA ILE A 145 -2.41 -4.75 -7.83
C ILE A 145 -2.52 -3.58 -6.86
N TYR A 146 -2.39 -2.36 -7.38
CA TYR A 146 -2.70 -1.15 -6.62
C TYR A 146 -4.16 -1.19 -6.17
N PRO A 147 -4.47 -0.98 -4.88
CA PRO A 147 -5.83 -1.11 -4.37
C PRO A 147 -6.74 -0.03 -4.94
N GLY A 148 -8.02 -0.35 -5.10
CA GLY A 148 -9.05 0.66 -5.37
C GLY A 148 -9.42 1.47 -4.12
N TRP A 149 -10.62 2.03 -4.13
CA TRP A 149 -11.17 2.76 -3.00
C TRP A 149 -12.62 2.36 -2.72
N TYR A 150 -13.08 2.57 -1.50
CA TYR A 150 -14.49 2.43 -1.12
C TYR A 150 -14.88 3.59 -0.20
N ARG A 151 -16.18 3.87 -0.13
CA ARG A 151 -16.70 5.10 0.51
C ARG A 151 -16.17 5.27 1.92
N GLY A 152 -15.76 6.49 2.24
CA GLY A 152 -15.32 6.88 3.58
C GLY A 152 -13.90 6.46 3.95
N ARG A 153 -13.14 5.85 3.03
CA ARG A 153 -11.77 5.38 3.29
C ARG A 153 -10.77 5.88 2.25
N ALA A 154 -9.59 6.27 2.74
CA ALA A 154 -8.42 6.50 1.89
C ALA A 154 -7.95 5.18 1.25
N THR A 155 -7.06 5.28 0.26
CA THR A 155 -6.47 4.09 -0.39
C THR A 155 -5.51 3.38 0.56
N HIS A 156 -5.72 2.09 0.81
CA HIS A 156 -4.92 1.33 1.76
C HIS A 156 -4.80 -0.15 1.41
N ILE A 157 -3.76 -0.76 1.97
CA ILE A 157 -3.60 -2.21 2.11
C ILE A 157 -3.55 -2.52 3.61
N HIS A 158 -4.30 -3.51 4.06
CA HIS A 158 -4.21 -3.96 5.45
C HIS A 158 -3.07 -4.95 5.63
N TYR A 159 -2.53 -5.00 6.86
CA TYR A 159 -1.62 -6.07 7.25
C TYR A 159 -1.76 -6.46 8.73
N LEU A 160 -1.47 -7.74 9.01
CA LEU A 160 -1.19 -8.27 10.34
C LEU A 160 0.25 -8.75 10.40
N ILE A 161 0.89 -8.61 11.56
CA ILE A 161 2.18 -9.21 11.86
C ILE A 161 1.97 -10.15 13.04
N HIS A 162 2.42 -11.39 12.88
CA HIS A 162 2.45 -12.38 13.94
C HIS A 162 3.89 -12.76 14.29
N LEU A 163 4.14 -12.92 15.59
CA LEU A 163 5.31 -13.60 16.12
C LEU A 163 4.81 -14.87 16.80
N ASP A 164 5.24 -16.02 16.29
CA ASP A 164 4.66 -17.32 16.62
C ASP A 164 3.11 -17.26 16.44
N GLU A 165 2.35 -17.65 17.47
CA GLU A 165 0.88 -17.66 17.47
C GLU A 165 0.25 -16.30 17.88
N ARG A 166 1.06 -15.27 18.15
CA ARG A 166 0.57 -13.97 18.66
C ARG A 166 0.54 -12.93 17.55
N THR A 167 -0.63 -12.33 17.31
CA THR A 167 -0.71 -11.07 16.54
C THR A 167 -0.10 -9.94 17.35
N VAL A 168 1.02 -9.39 16.88
CA VAL A 168 1.73 -8.29 17.56
C VAL A 168 1.39 -6.92 16.99
N LEU A 169 0.91 -6.87 15.74
CA LEU A 169 0.48 -5.62 15.13
C LEU A 169 -0.62 -5.87 14.09
N THR A 170 -1.68 -5.08 14.18
CA THR A 170 -2.66 -4.92 13.12
C THR A 170 -2.62 -3.49 12.62
N SER A 171 -2.29 -3.27 11.35
CA SER A 171 -2.27 -1.91 10.82
C SER A 171 -2.52 -1.83 9.31
N GLN A 172 -2.26 -0.66 8.72
CA GLN A 172 -2.59 -0.35 7.33
C GLN A 172 -1.49 0.47 6.67
N VAL A 173 -1.19 0.14 5.41
CA VAL A 173 -0.31 0.89 4.52
C VAL A 173 -1.16 1.86 3.70
N PHE A 174 -0.81 3.15 3.70
CA PHE A 174 -1.44 4.19 2.91
C PHE A 174 -0.54 4.69 1.78
N PHE A 175 -1.13 5.27 0.75
CA PHE A 175 -0.44 5.65 -0.49
C PHE A 175 -0.56 7.15 -0.77
N PRO A 176 0.38 7.77 -1.52
CA PRO A 176 0.29 9.18 -1.89
C PRO A 176 -1.01 9.51 -2.65
N ASP A 177 -1.77 10.49 -2.16
CA ASP A 177 -3.04 10.93 -2.77
C ASP A 177 -2.89 11.32 -4.24
N ALA A 178 -1.75 11.89 -4.63
CA ALA A 178 -1.47 12.26 -6.01
C ALA A 178 -1.43 11.05 -6.95
N LEU A 179 -0.83 9.94 -6.52
CA LEU A 179 -0.80 8.70 -7.28
C LEU A 179 -2.19 8.07 -7.36
N SER A 180 -2.88 7.95 -6.22
CA SER A 180 -4.26 7.43 -6.20
C SER A 180 -5.18 8.23 -7.14
N ASN A 181 -5.10 9.56 -7.11
CA ASN A 181 -5.91 10.41 -7.99
C ASN A 181 -5.59 10.17 -9.47
N TYR A 182 -4.31 10.04 -9.84
CA TYR A 182 -3.93 9.75 -11.22
C TYR A 182 -4.53 8.42 -11.70
N LEU A 183 -4.34 7.35 -10.94
CA LEU A 183 -4.84 6.03 -11.31
C LEU A 183 -6.36 6.02 -11.43
N TYR A 184 -7.07 6.59 -10.46
CA TYR A 184 -8.54 6.59 -10.43
C TYR A 184 -9.18 7.46 -11.52
N MET A 185 -8.43 8.36 -12.15
CA MET A 185 -8.94 9.23 -13.22
C MET A 185 -8.50 8.79 -14.62
N ALA A 186 -7.41 8.05 -14.75
CA ALA A 186 -6.74 7.88 -16.04
C ALA A 186 -6.43 6.43 -16.43
N VAL A 187 -6.69 5.47 -15.56
CA VAL A 187 -6.26 4.08 -15.74
C VAL A 187 -7.39 3.10 -15.50
N GLU A 188 -7.64 2.21 -16.47
CA GLU A 188 -8.61 1.13 -16.31
C GLU A 188 -8.05 0.00 -15.41
N PRO A 189 -8.89 -0.67 -14.62
CA PRO A 189 -10.34 -0.48 -14.51
C PRO A 189 -10.72 0.62 -13.51
N TYR A 190 -9.77 1.27 -12.85
CA TYR A 190 -10.06 2.25 -11.81
C TYR A 190 -10.90 3.44 -12.31
N SER A 191 -10.60 3.92 -13.52
CA SER A 191 -11.28 5.06 -14.16
C SER A 191 -12.65 4.74 -14.73
N THR A 192 -13.09 3.48 -14.70
CA THR A 192 -14.43 3.09 -15.19
C THR A 192 -15.53 3.31 -14.17
N ARG A 193 -15.19 3.81 -12.97
CA ARG A 193 -16.13 4.06 -11.89
C ARG A 193 -16.85 5.39 -12.10
N ASP A 194 -18.17 5.37 -12.01
CA ASP A 194 -19.00 6.58 -12.16
C ASP A 194 -18.89 7.58 -11.00
N ALA A 195 -18.38 7.12 -9.84
CA ALA A 195 -18.18 7.96 -8.67
C ALA A 195 -16.71 8.38 -8.57
N ALA A 196 -16.49 9.63 -8.12
CA ALA A 196 -15.18 10.07 -7.69
C ALA A 196 -14.89 9.57 -6.27
N ARG A 197 -13.60 9.33 -5.98
CA ARG A 197 -13.13 9.05 -4.61
C ARG A 197 -13.54 10.19 -3.67
N ASP A 198 -14.14 9.84 -2.55
CA ASP A 198 -14.69 10.80 -1.57
C ASP A 198 -13.74 11.13 -0.41
N THR A 199 -12.72 10.30 -0.19
CA THR A 199 -11.87 10.36 1.01
C THR A 199 -10.39 10.34 0.64
N SER A 200 -9.69 11.44 0.94
CA SER A 200 -8.23 11.56 0.90
C SER A 200 -7.58 11.08 2.20
N ASN A 201 -6.26 10.91 2.21
CA ASN A 201 -5.50 10.58 3.44
C ASN A 201 -5.73 11.61 4.56
N ARG A 202 -5.89 12.88 4.22
CA ARG A 202 -6.16 13.94 5.21
C ARG A 202 -7.55 13.83 5.82
N GLN A 203 -8.51 13.25 5.11
CA GLN A 203 -9.90 13.11 5.58
C GLN A 203 -10.10 11.78 6.33
N ASP A 204 -9.40 10.72 5.93
CA ASP A 204 -9.49 9.41 6.58
C ASP A 204 -8.94 9.47 8.02
N ARG A 205 -9.74 9.00 8.99
CA ARG A 205 -9.38 9.02 10.41
C ARG A 205 -8.22 8.08 10.76
N ILE A 206 -8.11 6.95 10.07
CA ILE A 206 -7.10 5.92 10.27
C ILE A 206 -5.80 6.36 9.60
N ALA A 207 -5.87 6.90 8.39
CA ALA A 207 -4.69 7.47 7.72
C ALA A 207 -4.04 8.59 8.54
N ARG A 208 -4.85 9.38 9.27
CA ARG A 208 -4.33 10.41 10.19
C ARG A 208 -3.73 9.85 11.48
N SER A 209 -4.10 8.63 11.91
CA SER A 209 -3.61 8.06 13.16
C SER A 209 -2.30 7.28 13.02
N VAL A 210 -1.96 6.83 11.81
CA VAL A 210 -0.74 6.01 11.58
C VAL A 210 0.58 6.78 11.56
N GLY A 211 0.52 8.12 11.59
CA GLY A 211 1.70 8.97 11.45
C GLY A 211 2.42 8.79 10.11
N ALA A 212 3.60 9.38 9.97
CA ALA A 212 4.39 9.29 8.73
C ALA A 212 4.82 7.84 8.42
N GLY A 213 4.93 6.98 9.44
CA GLY A 213 5.33 5.59 9.30
C GLY A 213 4.37 4.73 8.50
N GLY A 214 3.08 5.08 8.45
CA GLY A 214 2.05 4.31 7.75
C GLY A 214 1.96 4.56 6.25
N PHE A 215 2.82 5.40 5.66
CA PHE A 215 2.78 5.74 4.24
C PHE A 215 3.90 5.04 3.48
N ALA A 216 3.54 4.30 2.44
CA ALA A 216 4.52 3.61 1.60
C ALA A 216 5.40 4.61 0.82
N ALA A 217 6.69 4.31 0.73
CA ALA A 217 7.56 4.89 -0.28
C ALA A 217 7.25 4.21 -1.62
N VAL A 218 6.70 4.97 -2.57
CA VAL A 218 6.28 4.44 -3.86
C VAL A 218 7.21 4.89 -4.98
N ARG A 219 7.57 3.96 -5.86
CA ARG A 219 8.38 4.20 -7.07
C ARG A 219 7.74 3.55 -8.29
N GLU A 220 7.68 4.28 -9.39
CA GLU A 220 7.28 3.73 -10.69
C GLU A 220 8.36 2.78 -11.23
N GLN A 221 7.92 1.67 -11.82
CA GLN A 221 8.74 0.67 -12.49
C GLN A 221 8.24 0.43 -13.91
N SER A 222 9.03 -0.30 -14.71
CA SER A 222 8.68 -0.61 -16.11
C SER A 222 7.35 -1.35 -16.31
N LYS A 223 6.86 -2.05 -15.27
CA LYS A 223 5.65 -2.89 -15.32
C LYS A 223 4.57 -2.50 -14.30
N GLY A 224 4.71 -1.36 -13.61
CA GLY A 224 3.79 -0.97 -12.54
C GLY A 224 4.49 -0.14 -11.48
N TYR A 225 4.22 -0.41 -10.21
CA TYR A 225 4.81 0.31 -9.07
C TYR A 225 5.46 -0.64 -8.08
N GLU A 226 6.37 -0.10 -7.28
CA GLU A 226 6.83 -0.73 -6.05
C GLU A 226 6.48 0.16 -4.87
N ALA A 227 5.94 -0.46 -3.83
CA ALA A 227 5.66 0.17 -2.54
C ALA A 227 6.49 -0.51 -1.45
N GLN A 228 7.22 0.29 -0.68
CA GLN A 228 8.05 -0.18 0.42
C GLN A 228 7.69 0.54 1.71
N ILE A 229 7.60 -0.22 2.80
CA ILE A 229 7.37 0.30 4.14
C ILE A 229 8.22 -0.46 5.15
N VAL A 230 8.75 0.25 6.15
CA VAL A 230 9.40 -0.33 7.32
C VAL A 230 8.44 -0.19 8.49
N VAL A 231 8.19 -1.29 9.18
CA VAL A 231 7.22 -1.43 10.26
C VAL A 231 7.98 -1.85 11.51
N GLY A 232 8.13 -0.91 12.45
CA GLY A 232 8.60 -1.22 13.79
C GLY A 232 7.48 -1.90 14.58
N ILE A 233 7.79 -2.99 15.25
CA ILE A 233 6.90 -3.68 16.17
C ILE A 233 7.47 -3.63 17.60
N ASP A 234 6.58 -3.69 18.58
CA ASP A 234 6.95 -4.05 19.94
C ASP A 234 6.85 -5.58 20.06
N ALA A 235 7.99 -6.26 20.19
CA ALA A 235 8.03 -7.72 20.24
C ALA A 235 7.59 -8.27 21.62
N GLY A 236 7.48 -7.41 22.63
CA GLY A 236 7.21 -7.76 24.03
C GLY A 236 8.47 -8.08 24.83
#